data_AF-A0A5Q3L4W5-F1
#
_entry.id   AF-A0A5Q3L4W5-F1
#
_cell.length_a   1.000
_cell.length_b   1.000
_cell.length_c   1.000
_cell.angle_alpha   90.00
_cell.angle_beta   90.00
_cell.angle_gamma   90.00
#
_symmetry.space_group_name_H-M   'P 1'
#
loop_
_entity.id
_entity.type
_entity.pdbx_description
1 polymer ?
#
loop_
_entity_poly.entity_id
_entity_poly.type
_entity_poly.pdbx_seq_one_letter_code
_entity_poly.pdbx_strand_id
1 'polypeptide(L)'
;MQWNRRSRPESSSTSFYCLKIKRPLLLWICLVGMVGFLAQVSQAQVVAPAGAAAFPIPAANDFTKASLDQYWQAIERYYGGYHQIPLEVKAEYFEWLLFRYMVSPDGNAYVRCLLPDHLGVPVAYWQDSDTSTWNGALLAALSHKYSLTRDPRTLYRIGLILRGLHKYQEVTEKPGFICRDFVREGAPILNQQHVFHHRYTAPDGKVYFYAADPAKGGYNQVMLGYGMLLVRNVYDALPQDLQALARQDVEAIGMHLIEHDYHLTNKDGEKTAYGNILPMFGTTGVPFNAQVAYSVISTAFHFPAVDPGNQERLQSEFHRLRSKHHVYYEKPFRSLVFPQRVGASPFMKGMNDRNHVTNAAYNGLMLELWAADRAKRAIDKRFMYQLGQTMVYSMDYLKNSRNSLCNFMWLGMLTQGPARDTILDGNFSDWQPHVPSMMNDGVEQLRRYPLNRMVLEGEPQQMDEPQWVDAYRPDSYIWKTNLNERWIDSGNPSPLQMAPIDFLHAYWLMRSHFLDEQSFLDPRHRAVLLRGRRVEGPPPMNQGQDRTGPQLRPAKN
;
A
#
# COMPACT_ATOMS: atom_id res chain seq x y z
N MET A 1 44.27 -39.50 -10.81
CA MET A 1 43.71 -39.87 -9.49
C MET A 1 42.19 -39.67 -9.54
N GLN A 2 41.46 -40.75 -9.81
CA GLN A 2 40.00 -40.79 -9.92
C GLN A 2 39.40 -40.99 -8.53
N TRP A 3 38.42 -40.15 -8.16
CA TRP A 3 37.66 -40.30 -6.93
C TRP A 3 36.35 -41.04 -7.17
N ASN A 4 36.22 -42.15 -6.45
CA ASN A 4 35.14 -43.13 -6.49
C ASN A 4 33.78 -42.56 -6.03
N ARG A 5 32.75 -42.78 -6.85
CA ARG A 5 31.34 -42.71 -6.45
C ARG A 5 31.00 -43.90 -5.56
N ARG A 6 30.53 -43.66 -4.32
CA ARG A 6 29.85 -44.68 -3.51
C ARG A 6 28.34 -44.59 -3.73
N SER A 7 27.77 -45.74 -4.05
CA SER A 7 26.36 -46.08 -4.10
C SER A 7 25.71 -45.92 -2.72
N ARG A 8 24.47 -45.41 -2.70
CA ARG A 8 23.55 -45.48 -1.54
C ARG A 8 22.57 -46.64 -1.77
N PRO A 9 22.19 -47.40 -0.72
CA PRO A 9 21.17 -48.42 -0.84
C PRO A 9 19.76 -47.85 -0.67
N GLU A 10 18.83 -48.46 -1.38
CA GLU A 10 17.39 -48.26 -1.32
C GLU A 10 16.74 -48.93 -0.09
N SER A 11 15.53 -48.45 0.18
CA SER A 11 14.39 -49.14 0.82
C SER A 11 14.30 -49.12 2.36
N SER A 12 13.44 -48.24 2.85
CA SER A 12 12.60 -48.51 4.02
C SER A 12 11.18 -48.04 3.71
N SER A 13 10.29 -49.00 3.51
CA SER A 13 8.86 -48.84 3.32
C SER A 13 8.23 -48.21 4.56
N THR A 14 7.54 -47.07 4.38
CA THR A 14 6.69 -46.48 5.42
C THR A 14 5.24 -46.74 5.04
N SER A 15 4.57 -47.59 5.82
CA SER A 15 3.14 -47.87 5.72
C SER A 15 2.32 -46.62 6.04
N PHE A 16 1.55 -46.14 5.06
CA PHE A 16 0.53 -45.12 5.26
C PHE A 16 -0.72 -45.74 5.92
N TYR A 17 -0.98 -45.37 7.18
CA TYR A 17 -2.29 -45.57 7.80
C TYR A 17 -3.28 -44.55 7.22
N CYS A 18 -4.20 -45.02 6.39
CA CYS A 18 -5.30 -44.23 5.85
C CYS A 18 -6.42 -44.12 6.89
N LEU A 19 -6.43 -43.05 7.68
CA LEU A 19 -7.50 -42.71 8.62
C LEU A 19 -8.69 -42.11 7.84
N LYS A 20 -9.70 -42.95 7.54
CA LYS A 20 -11.00 -42.53 7.01
C LYS A 20 -11.77 -41.73 8.08
N ILE A 21 -11.63 -40.41 8.07
CA ILE A 21 -12.50 -39.52 8.86
C ILE A 21 -13.73 -39.17 8.03
N LYS A 22 -14.93 -39.57 8.51
CA LYS A 22 -16.22 -39.18 7.93
C LYS A 22 -16.45 -37.67 8.14
N ARG A 23 -16.32 -36.85 7.08
CA ARG A 23 -16.54 -35.38 7.09
C ARG A 23 -17.69 -34.88 6.17
N PRO A 24 -18.94 -35.40 6.21
CA PRO A 24 -20.01 -34.81 5.40
C PRO A 24 -20.70 -33.60 6.06
N LEU A 25 -20.69 -33.46 7.39
CA LEU A 25 -21.52 -32.44 8.07
C LEU A 25 -20.86 -31.05 8.18
N LEU A 26 -19.53 -30.99 8.35
CA LEU A 26 -18.82 -29.70 8.45
C LEU A 26 -18.72 -28.96 7.11
N LEU A 27 -18.67 -29.71 5.99
CA LEU A 27 -18.64 -29.13 4.64
C LEU A 27 -19.95 -28.42 4.31
N TRP A 28 -21.08 -28.95 4.79
CA TRP A 28 -22.41 -28.40 4.51
C TRP A 28 -22.67 -27.09 5.26
N ILE A 29 -22.26 -26.98 6.53
CA ILE A 29 -22.41 -25.74 7.31
C ILE A 29 -21.50 -24.63 6.76
N CYS A 30 -20.30 -24.96 6.29
CA CYS A 30 -19.43 -24.01 5.61
C CYS A 30 -20.03 -23.56 4.26
N LEU A 31 -20.58 -24.49 3.45
CA LEU A 31 -21.17 -24.14 2.16
C LEU A 31 -22.39 -23.21 2.30
N VAL A 32 -23.29 -23.46 3.26
CA VAL A 32 -24.50 -22.64 3.45
C VAL A 32 -24.16 -21.24 3.95
N GLY A 33 -23.18 -21.11 4.84
CA GLY A 33 -22.66 -19.79 5.26
C GLY A 33 -21.98 -19.03 4.12
N MET A 34 -21.24 -19.74 3.25
CA MET A 34 -20.55 -19.16 2.10
C MET A 34 -21.54 -18.71 1.01
N VAL A 35 -22.59 -19.47 0.73
CA VAL A 35 -23.63 -19.11 -0.27
C VAL A 35 -24.48 -17.93 0.21
N GLY A 36 -24.81 -17.84 1.51
CA GLY A 36 -25.54 -16.69 2.06
C GLY A 36 -24.73 -15.39 1.99
N PHE A 37 -23.42 -15.45 2.29
CA PHE A 37 -22.52 -14.31 2.15
C PHE A 37 -22.26 -13.96 0.67
N LEU A 38 -22.04 -14.96 -0.20
CA LEU A 38 -21.79 -14.74 -1.63
C LEU A 38 -23.03 -14.20 -2.38
N ALA A 39 -24.25 -14.59 -2.01
CA ALA A 39 -25.47 -14.09 -2.65
C ALA A 39 -25.84 -12.66 -2.23
N GLN A 40 -25.50 -12.24 -1.00
CA GLN A 40 -25.62 -10.83 -0.60
C GLN A 40 -24.50 -9.94 -1.19
N VAL A 41 -23.40 -10.54 -1.62
CA VAL A 41 -22.18 -9.84 -2.04
C VAL A 41 -21.94 -9.89 -3.56
N SER A 42 -22.59 -10.78 -4.31
CA SER A 42 -22.61 -10.71 -5.77
C SER A 42 -23.35 -9.47 -6.29
N GLN A 43 -24.02 -8.75 -5.38
CA GLN A 43 -24.46 -7.36 -5.53
C GLN A 43 -23.92 -6.48 -4.39
N ALA A 44 -22.64 -6.61 -4.02
CA ALA A 44 -21.92 -5.49 -3.44
C ALA A 44 -21.86 -4.40 -4.52
N GLN A 45 -23.00 -3.76 -4.75
CA GLN A 45 -23.15 -2.60 -5.61
C GLN A 45 -22.02 -1.68 -5.20
N VAL A 46 -21.26 -1.19 -6.18
CA VAL A 46 -20.28 -0.15 -5.94
C VAL A 46 -21.09 1.05 -5.48
N VAL A 47 -21.31 1.16 -4.16
CA VAL A 47 -22.16 2.20 -3.60
C VAL A 47 -21.45 3.50 -3.90
N ALA A 48 -22.18 4.35 -4.58
CA ALA A 48 -21.77 5.67 -4.94
C ALA A 48 -21.29 6.50 -3.72
N PRO A 49 -20.43 7.51 -3.93
CA PRO A 49 -20.01 8.43 -2.88
C PRO A 49 -21.21 9.04 -2.15
N ALA A 50 -21.06 9.42 -0.88
CA ALA A 50 -22.09 10.16 -0.17
C ALA A 50 -22.42 11.46 -0.96
N GLY A 51 -23.69 11.62 -1.37
CA GLY A 51 -24.10 12.67 -2.32
C GLY A 51 -24.30 12.19 -3.77
N ALA A 52 -24.15 10.89 -4.03
CA ALA A 52 -24.39 10.17 -5.28
C ALA A 52 -25.56 10.65 -6.14
N ALA A 53 -26.69 11.00 -5.50
CA ALA A 53 -27.90 11.44 -6.18
C ALA A 53 -27.67 12.69 -7.06
N ALA A 54 -26.59 13.44 -6.81
CA ALA A 54 -26.23 14.64 -7.56
C ALA A 54 -25.35 14.37 -8.80
N PHE A 55 -24.82 13.15 -8.98
CA PHE A 55 -23.79 12.89 -10.01
C PHE A 55 -24.20 11.79 -11.00
N PRO A 56 -23.88 11.94 -12.30
CA PRO A 56 -24.16 10.95 -13.33
C PRO A 56 -23.17 9.79 -13.24
N ILE A 57 -23.40 8.85 -12.32
CA ILE A 57 -22.53 7.68 -12.15
C ILE A 57 -22.66 6.79 -13.39
N PRO A 58 -21.53 6.32 -13.96
CA PRO A 58 -21.57 5.39 -15.09
C PRO A 58 -22.42 4.16 -14.77
N ALA A 59 -23.28 3.78 -15.73
CA ALA A 59 -24.11 2.59 -15.62
C ALA A 59 -23.26 1.35 -15.37
N ALA A 60 -23.79 0.31 -14.71
CA ALA A 60 -22.98 -0.83 -14.26
C ALA A 60 -22.13 -1.49 -15.36
N ASN A 61 -22.62 -1.52 -16.61
CA ASN A 61 -21.98 -2.08 -17.80
C ASN A 61 -21.25 -1.04 -18.69
N ASP A 62 -21.16 0.21 -18.26
CA ASP A 62 -20.47 1.30 -18.96
C ASP A 62 -19.09 1.53 -18.34
N PHE A 63 -18.06 1.05 -19.02
CA PHE A 63 -16.66 1.27 -18.66
C PHE A 63 -15.98 2.31 -19.55
N THR A 64 -16.74 3.07 -20.34
CA THR A 64 -16.16 3.93 -21.36
C THR A 64 -15.41 5.11 -20.77
N LYS A 65 -14.41 5.61 -21.51
CA LYS A 65 -13.72 6.86 -21.18
C LYS A 65 -14.70 8.03 -21.03
N ALA A 66 -15.67 8.13 -21.94
CA ALA A 66 -16.63 9.23 -21.99
C ALA A 66 -17.53 9.29 -20.74
N SER A 67 -18.02 8.15 -20.25
CA SER A 67 -18.87 8.13 -19.05
C SER A 67 -18.07 8.45 -17.79
N LEU A 68 -16.83 7.94 -17.70
CA LEU A 68 -15.93 8.31 -16.61
C LEU A 68 -15.61 9.81 -16.62
N ASP A 69 -15.37 10.38 -17.81
CA ASP A 69 -15.13 11.82 -18.01
C ASP A 69 -16.30 12.67 -17.52
N GLN A 70 -17.51 12.34 -17.92
CA GLN A 70 -18.71 13.03 -17.46
C GLN A 70 -18.85 12.97 -15.94
N TYR A 71 -18.54 11.81 -15.34
CA TYR A 71 -18.69 11.61 -13.91
C TYR A 71 -17.72 12.46 -13.08
N TRP A 72 -16.41 12.42 -13.37
CA TRP A 72 -15.46 13.22 -12.58
C TRP A 72 -15.61 14.73 -12.85
N GLN A 73 -15.94 15.14 -14.08
CA GLN A 73 -16.23 16.54 -14.40
C GLN A 73 -17.47 17.06 -13.67
N ALA A 74 -18.50 16.22 -13.49
CA ALA A 74 -19.68 16.60 -12.71
C ALA A 74 -19.33 16.84 -11.23
N ILE A 75 -18.47 16.00 -10.64
CA ILE A 75 -17.97 16.21 -9.28
C ILE A 75 -17.17 17.51 -9.19
N GLU A 76 -16.21 17.74 -10.09
CA GLU A 76 -15.41 18.97 -10.10
C GLU A 76 -16.28 20.21 -10.26
N ARG A 77 -17.25 20.19 -11.18
CA ARG A 77 -18.18 21.31 -11.38
C ARG A 77 -18.99 21.62 -10.13
N TYR A 78 -19.49 20.58 -9.45
CA TYR A 78 -20.29 20.76 -8.23
C TYR A 78 -19.52 21.45 -7.10
N TYR A 79 -18.24 21.11 -6.92
CA TYR A 79 -17.41 21.71 -5.87
C TYR A 79 -16.66 22.98 -6.31
N GLY A 80 -16.75 23.39 -7.58
CA GLY A 80 -16.02 24.56 -8.10
C GLY A 80 -14.54 24.29 -8.42
N GLY A 81 -14.20 23.05 -8.77
CA GLY A 81 -12.85 22.59 -9.16
C GLY A 81 -12.27 21.56 -8.19
N TYR A 82 -11.34 20.72 -8.67
CA TYR A 82 -10.79 19.60 -7.87
C TYR A 82 -10.03 20.03 -6.61
N HIS A 83 -9.56 21.28 -6.57
CA HIS A 83 -8.92 21.93 -5.43
C HIS A 83 -9.86 22.19 -4.25
N GLN A 84 -11.17 22.21 -4.49
CA GLN A 84 -12.21 22.51 -3.52
C GLN A 84 -12.98 21.26 -3.06
N ILE A 85 -12.75 20.12 -3.71
CA ILE A 85 -13.42 18.86 -3.35
C ILE A 85 -12.91 18.41 -1.97
N PRO A 86 -13.82 18.10 -1.02
CA PRO A 86 -13.45 17.47 0.24
C PRO A 86 -12.63 16.19 0.02
N LEU A 87 -11.56 16.00 0.79
CA LEU A 87 -10.66 14.86 0.63
C LEU A 87 -11.37 13.52 0.82
N GLU A 88 -12.41 13.49 1.67
CA GLU A 88 -13.26 12.30 1.86
C GLU A 88 -14.03 11.93 0.59
N VAL A 89 -14.56 12.93 -0.13
CA VAL A 89 -15.25 12.73 -1.41
C VAL A 89 -14.26 12.23 -2.48
N LYS A 90 -13.04 12.78 -2.51
CA LYS A 90 -11.97 12.25 -3.40
C LYS A 90 -11.65 10.79 -3.07
N ALA A 91 -11.50 10.45 -1.78
CA ALA A 91 -11.21 9.09 -1.35
C ALA A 91 -12.31 8.11 -1.76
N GLU A 92 -13.58 8.49 -1.59
CA GLU A 92 -14.72 7.68 -2.03
C GLU A 92 -14.75 7.50 -3.56
N TYR A 93 -14.52 8.57 -4.33
CA TYR A 93 -14.40 8.49 -5.79
C TYR A 93 -13.25 7.57 -6.21
N PHE A 94 -12.07 7.70 -5.61
CA PHE A 94 -10.89 6.92 -5.98
C PHE A 94 -11.02 5.45 -5.62
N GLU A 95 -11.64 5.13 -4.48
CA GLU A 95 -11.93 3.75 -4.12
C GLU A 95 -13.01 3.14 -5.05
N TRP A 96 -14.05 3.92 -5.41
CA TRP A 96 -15.02 3.51 -6.44
C TRP A 96 -14.32 3.22 -7.77
N LEU A 97 -13.48 4.13 -8.24
CA LEU A 97 -12.73 4.02 -9.50
C LEU A 97 -11.87 2.76 -9.50
N LEU A 98 -11.10 2.54 -8.44
CA LEU A 98 -10.19 1.40 -8.30
C LEU A 98 -10.95 0.07 -8.35
N PHE A 99 -11.97 -0.10 -7.50
CA PHE A 99 -12.71 -1.37 -7.43
C PHE A 99 -13.62 -1.62 -8.62
N ARG A 100 -13.96 -0.58 -9.39
CA ARG A 100 -14.78 -0.71 -10.60
C ARG A 100 -13.95 -1.02 -11.84
N TYR A 101 -12.79 -0.36 -12.02
CA TYR A 101 -12.05 -0.40 -13.28
C TYR A 101 -10.72 -1.15 -13.20
N MET A 102 -10.20 -1.45 -12.01
CA MET A 102 -8.80 -1.88 -11.85
C MET A 102 -8.61 -3.12 -10.99
N VAL A 103 -9.56 -3.48 -10.14
CA VAL A 103 -9.52 -4.73 -9.38
C VAL A 103 -10.15 -5.83 -10.21
N SER A 104 -9.37 -6.85 -10.54
CA SER A 104 -9.87 -8.01 -11.28
C SER A 104 -10.73 -8.93 -10.41
N PRO A 105 -11.51 -9.83 -11.02
CA PRO A 105 -12.25 -10.85 -10.28
C PRO A 105 -11.36 -11.76 -9.42
N ASP A 106 -10.07 -11.88 -9.74
CA ASP A 106 -9.08 -12.66 -9.00
C ASP A 106 -8.42 -11.85 -7.86
N GLY A 107 -8.89 -10.62 -7.60
CA GLY A 107 -8.43 -9.78 -6.50
C GLY A 107 -7.13 -9.00 -6.77
N ASN A 108 -6.62 -8.99 -8.01
CA ASN A 108 -5.45 -8.20 -8.40
C ASN A 108 -5.87 -6.76 -8.71
N ALA A 109 -5.35 -5.78 -7.96
CA ALA A 109 -5.48 -4.36 -8.27
C ALA A 109 -4.38 -3.92 -9.25
N TYR A 110 -4.73 -3.78 -10.53
CA TYR A 110 -3.82 -3.27 -11.55
C TYR A 110 -3.60 -1.77 -11.38
N VAL A 111 -2.36 -1.32 -11.58
CA VAL A 111 -2.05 0.12 -11.50
C VAL A 111 -2.47 0.92 -12.71
N ARG A 112 -2.81 0.23 -13.79
CA ARG A 112 -3.17 0.82 -15.07
C ARG A 112 -4.26 -0.01 -15.73
N CYS A 113 -5.26 0.66 -16.29
CA CYS A 113 -6.21 0.04 -17.20
C CYS A 113 -6.51 0.94 -18.38
N LEU A 114 -6.83 0.35 -19.53
CA LEU A 114 -7.30 1.05 -20.70
C LEU A 114 -8.82 1.00 -20.72
N LEU A 115 -9.41 2.18 -20.81
CA LEU A 115 -10.85 2.35 -20.90
C LEU A 115 -11.30 2.10 -22.34
N PRO A 116 -12.34 1.29 -22.57
CA PRO A 116 -12.88 1.05 -23.90
C PRO A 116 -13.63 2.27 -24.46
N ASP A 117 -13.84 2.27 -25.78
CA ASP A 117 -14.62 3.30 -26.47
C ASP A 117 -16.11 2.95 -26.60
N HIS A 118 -16.50 1.71 -26.32
CA HIS A 118 -17.86 1.21 -26.54
C HIS A 118 -18.46 0.60 -25.27
N LEU A 119 -19.78 0.75 -25.12
CA LEU A 119 -20.55 0.16 -24.02
C LEU A 119 -20.47 -1.37 -24.04
N GLY A 120 -20.44 -1.98 -22.85
CA GLY A 120 -20.40 -3.43 -22.69
C GLY A 120 -19.04 -4.09 -22.96
N VAL A 121 -18.05 -3.34 -23.46
CA VAL A 121 -16.67 -3.84 -23.56
C VAL A 121 -16.02 -3.75 -22.17
N PRO A 122 -15.34 -4.81 -21.70
CA PRO A 122 -14.62 -4.76 -20.42
C PRO A 122 -13.36 -3.88 -20.51
N VAL A 123 -12.90 -3.40 -19.36
CA VAL A 123 -11.58 -2.75 -19.23
C VAL A 123 -10.45 -3.70 -19.63
N ALA A 124 -9.42 -3.16 -20.27
CA ALA A 124 -8.18 -3.89 -20.51
C ALA A 124 -7.16 -3.58 -19.42
N TYR A 125 -6.64 -4.61 -18.77
CA TYR A 125 -5.65 -4.41 -17.71
C TYR A 125 -4.27 -4.24 -18.32
N TRP A 126 -3.54 -3.23 -17.86
CA TRP A 126 -2.18 -3.00 -18.31
C TRP A 126 -1.21 -3.52 -17.27
N GLN A 127 -0.43 -4.50 -17.70
CA GLN A 127 0.51 -5.22 -16.86
C GLN A 127 1.71 -4.34 -16.59
N ASP A 128 2.08 -4.25 -15.32
CA ASP A 128 3.24 -3.51 -14.91
C ASP A 128 4.19 -4.43 -14.17
N SER A 129 5.45 -4.04 -14.20
CA SER A 129 6.48 -4.72 -13.47
C SER A 129 6.30 -4.58 -11.96
N ASP A 130 5.34 -3.92 -11.32
CA ASP A 130 5.33 -3.87 -9.83
C ASP A 130 3.94 -4.00 -9.20
N THR A 131 3.00 -4.69 -9.86
CA THR A 131 1.60 -4.76 -9.41
C THR A 131 1.44 -5.33 -7.99
N SER A 132 2.22 -6.34 -7.59
CA SER A 132 2.21 -6.87 -6.20
C SER A 132 2.53 -5.82 -5.14
N THR A 133 3.51 -4.95 -5.43
CA THR A 133 3.91 -3.82 -4.57
C THR A 133 2.72 -2.96 -4.20
N TRP A 134 1.87 -2.66 -5.17
CA TRP A 134 0.75 -1.73 -5.00
C TRP A 134 -0.48 -2.38 -4.35
N ASN A 135 -0.65 -3.69 -4.52
CA ASN A 135 -1.64 -4.45 -3.77
C ASN A 135 -1.32 -4.45 -2.26
N GLY A 136 -0.03 -4.53 -1.88
CA GLY A 136 0.42 -4.34 -0.50
C GLY A 136 0.08 -2.96 0.06
N ALA A 137 0.36 -1.90 -0.70
CA ALA A 137 0.00 -0.52 -0.31
C ALA A 137 -1.52 -0.30 -0.20
N LEU A 138 -2.30 -0.91 -1.09
CA LEU A 138 -3.76 -0.88 -1.03
C LEU A 138 -4.28 -1.61 0.22
N LEU A 139 -3.71 -2.76 0.56
CA LEU A 139 -4.06 -3.47 1.80
C LEU A 139 -3.79 -2.61 3.04
N ALA A 140 -2.66 -1.88 3.08
CA ALA A 140 -2.38 -0.93 4.14
C ALA A 140 -3.43 0.20 4.19
N ALA A 141 -3.77 0.81 3.05
CA ALA A 141 -4.78 1.87 2.95
C ALA A 141 -6.16 1.40 3.46
N LEU A 142 -6.62 0.22 3.04
CA LEU A 142 -7.89 -0.36 3.48
C LEU A 142 -7.87 -0.71 4.97
N SER A 143 -6.73 -1.16 5.49
CA SER A 143 -6.56 -1.43 6.93
C SER A 143 -6.70 -0.16 7.76
N HIS A 144 -6.07 0.93 7.33
CA HIS A 144 -6.23 2.26 7.94
C HIS A 144 -7.69 2.71 7.91
N LYS A 145 -8.35 2.61 6.74
CA LYS A 145 -9.77 2.94 6.58
C LYS A 145 -10.65 2.15 7.55
N TYR A 146 -10.54 0.82 7.55
CA TYR A 146 -11.40 -0.05 8.35
C TYR A 146 -11.23 0.23 9.85
N SER A 147 -10.00 0.52 10.30
CA SER A 147 -9.73 0.82 11.70
C SER A 147 -10.51 2.02 12.25
N LEU A 148 -10.83 2.97 11.38
CA LEU A 148 -11.61 4.17 11.68
C LEU A 148 -13.10 3.98 11.44
N THR A 149 -13.47 3.48 10.26
CA THR A 149 -14.86 3.48 9.80
C THR A 149 -15.63 2.25 10.24
N ARG A 150 -14.93 1.13 10.49
CA ARG A 150 -15.49 -0.20 10.72
C ARG A 150 -16.48 -0.64 9.64
N ASP A 151 -16.37 -0.08 8.43
CA ASP A 151 -17.29 -0.34 7.32
C ASP A 151 -17.11 -1.79 6.81
N PRO A 152 -18.16 -2.65 6.88
CA PRO A 152 -18.07 -4.04 6.42
C PRO A 152 -17.73 -4.17 4.93
N ARG A 153 -18.04 -3.16 4.09
CA ARG A 153 -17.64 -3.14 2.68
C ARG A 153 -16.11 -3.06 2.54
N THR A 154 -15.46 -2.33 3.44
CA THR A 154 -14.00 -2.25 3.48
C THR A 154 -13.40 -3.61 3.86
N LEU A 155 -14.02 -4.31 4.81
CA LEU A 155 -13.58 -5.66 5.19
C LEU A 155 -13.73 -6.67 4.04
N TYR A 156 -14.82 -6.60 3.29
CA TYR A 156 -15.00 -7.40 2.07
C TYR A 156 -13.90 -7.11 1.04
N ARG A 157 -13.61 -5.83 0.79
CA ARG A 157 -12.53 -5.38 -0.11
C ARG A 157 -11.16 -5.89 0.34
N ILE A 158 -10.87 -5.86 1.64
CA ILE A 158 -9.66 -6.46 2.22
C ILE A 158 -9.62 -7.96 1.89
N GLY A 159 -10.73 -8.68 2.04
CA GLY A 159 -10.81 -10.09 1.67
C GLY A 159 -10.55 -10.38 0.19
N LEU A 160 -10.97 -9.49 -0.72
CA LEU A 160 -10.62 -9.58 -2.14
C LEU A 160 -9.12 -9.40 -2.37
N ILE A 161 -8.51 -8.37 -1.78
CA ILE A 161 -7.07 -8.10 -1.94
C ILE A 161 -6.22 -9.21 -1.30
N LEU A 162 -6.62 -9.76 -0.16
CA LEU A 162 -5.94 -10.92 0.45
C LEU A 162 -5.93 -12.14 -0.47
N ARG A 163 -7.04 -12.42 -1.17
CA ARG A 163 -7.08 -13.48 -2.18
C ARG A 163 -6.17 -13.19 -3.37
N GLY A 164 -6.08 -11.93 -3.81
CA GLY A 164 -5.12 -11.50 -4.81
C GLY A 164 -3.67 -11.72 -4.36
N LEU A 165 -3.32 -11.30 -3.14
CA LEU A 165 -1.99 -11.50 -2.53
C LEU A 165 -1.63 -12.98 -2.36
N HIS A 166 -2.60 -13.83 -1.99
CA HIS A 166 -2.40 -15.27 -2.00
C HIS A 166 -2.12 -15.80 -3.41
N LYS A 167 -2.88 -15.34 -4.41
CA LYS A 167 -2.69 -15.76 -5.81
C LYS A 167 -1.29 -15.41 -6.33
N TYR A 168 -0.69 -14.31 -5.88
CA TYR A 168 0.71 -13.98 -6.20
C TYR A 168 1.70 -15.08 -5.78
N GLN A 169 1.44 -15.83 -4.70
CA GLN A 169 2.26 -16.98 -4.30
C GLN A 169 1.82 -18.27 -4.99
N GLU A 170 0.51 -18.46 -5.14
CA GLU A 170 -0.05 -19.67 -5.73
C GLU A 170 0.46 -19.91 -7.15
N VAL A 171 0.48 -18.86 -7.99
CA VAL A 171 0.89 -18.99 -9.41
C VAL A 171 2.36 -19.35 -9.58
N THR A 172 3.22 -19.06 -8.61
CA THR A 172 4.64 -19.42 -8.66
C THR A 172 4.89 -20.87 -8.27
N GLU A 173 3.90 -21.52 -7.66
CA GLU A 173 4.00 -22.87 -7.11
C GLU A 173 5.12 -23.01 -6.06
N LYS A 174 5.58 -21.89 -5.49
CA LYS A 174 6.67 -21.82 -4.53
C LYS A 174 6.21 -21.04 -3.30
N PRO A 175 5.97 -21.71 -2.15
CA PRO A 175 5.53 -21.04 -0.92
C PRO A 175 6.44 -19.86 -0.56
N GLY A 176 5.80 -18.73 -0.26
CA GLY A 176 6.47 -17.49 0.11
C GLY A 176 7.14 -16.72 -1.02
N PHE A 177 7.25 -17.31 -2.22
CA PHE A 177 7.74 -16.60 -3.40
C PHE A 177 6.58 -15.94 -4.14
N ILE A 178 6.36 -14.64 -3.92
CA ILE A 178 5.37 -13.89 -4.69
C ILE A 178 5.86 -13.60 -6.10
N CYS A 179 5.00 -13.72 -7.11
CA CYS A 179 5.28 -13.19 -8.44
C CYS A 179 5.20 -11.66 -8.44
N ARG A 180 5.70 -11.04 -9.51
CA ARG A 180 5.74 -9.59 -9.68
C ARG A 180 4.38 -9.04 -10.14
N ASP A 181 3.77 -9.73 -11.10
CA ASP A 181 2.41 -9.55 -11.61
C ASP A 181 1.83 -10.89 -12.08
N PHE A 182 0.50 -11.01 -12.15
CA PHE A 182 -0.19 -12.13 -12.77
C PHE A 182 -1.46 -11.69 -13.49
N VAL A 183 -1.81 -12.42 -14.54
CA VAL A 183 -3.02 -12.19 -15.34
C VAL A 183 -3.65 -13.52 -15.76
N ARG A 184 -4.98 -13.56 -15.82
CA ARG A 184 -5.72 -14.74 -16.26
C ARG A 184 -5.72 -14.86 -17.79
N GLU A 185 -5.63 -16.08 -18.31
CA GLU A 185 -5.77 -16.36 -19.75
C GLU A 185 -7.10 -15.80 -20.28
N GLY A 186 -7.05 -15.16 -21.44
CA GLY A 186 -8.20 -14.50 -22.07
C GLY A 186 -8.54 -13.13 -21.49
N ALA A 187 -7.86 -12.66 -20.44
CA ALA A 187 -7.98 -11.27 -20.04
C ALA A 187 -7.45 -10.35 -21.17
N PRO A 188 -8.06 -9.19 -21.41
CA PRO A 188 -7.52 -8.19 -22.32
C PRO A 188 -6.19 -7.65 -21.79
N ILE A 189 -5.08 -8.03 -22.44
CA ILE A 189 -3.68 -7.69 -22.11
C ILE A 189 -3.15 -6.72 -23.17
N LEU A 190 -2.59 -5.59 -22.73
CA LEU A 190 -2.07 -4.56 -23.65
C LEU A 190 -0.56 -4.62 -23.81
N ASN A 191 0.14 -5.05 -22.77
CA ASN A 191 1.59 -5.05 -22.76
C ASN A 191 2.14 -6.47 -22.84
N GLN A 192 2.17 -7.03 -24.04
CA GLN A 192 2.75 -8.36 -24.29
C GLN A 192 4.29 -8.38 -24.13
N GLN A 193 4.92 -7.19 -24.10
CA GLN A 193 6.38 -7.05 -24.01
C GLN A 193 6.90 -7.24 -22.58
N HIS A 194 6.09 -7.03 -21.55
CA HIS A 194 6.41 -7.49 -20.20
C HIS A 194 6.09 -8.97 -20.15
N VAL A 195 7.12 -9.77 -20.46
CA VAL A 195 6.89 -11.15 -20.82
C VAL A 195 6.51 -11.97 -19.60
N PHE A 196 5.24 -12.34 -19.55
CA PHE A 196 4.77 -13.41 -18.69
C PHE A 196 5.24 -14.74 -19.26
N HIS A 197 6.51 -15.06 -19.01
CA HIS A 197 7.14 -16.27 -19.52
C HIS A 197 6.61 -17.54 -18.86
N HIS A 198 5.92 -17.41 -17.73
CA HIS A 198 5.47 -18.53 -16.95
C HIS A 198 3.95 -18.69 -17.04
N ARG A 199 3.54 -19.94 -17.17
CA ARG A 199 2.15 -20.37 -17.21
C ARG A 199 1.87 -21.20 -15.97
N TYR A 200 0.70 -20.98 -15.37
CA TYR A 200 0.17 -21.73 -14.26
C TYR A 200 -1.26 -22.17 -14.59
N THR A 201 -1.62 -23.41 -14.27
CA THR A 201 -3.00 -23.91 -14.38
C THR A 201 -3.51 -24.23 -12.99
N ALA A 202 -4.49 -23.47 -12.53
CA ALA A 202 -5.12 -23.67 -11.23
C ALA A 202 -5.90 -25.01 -11.19
N PRO A 203 -6.18 -25.56 -9.99
CA PRO A 203 -6.96 -26.80 -9.84
C PRO A 203 -8.35 -26.76 -10.48
N ASP A 204 -8.95 -25.57 -10.65
CA ASP A 204 -10.24 -25.38 -11.30
C ASP A 204 -10.14 -25.26 -12.84
N GLY A 205 -8.95 -25.51 -13.40
CA GLY A 205 -8.67 -25.45 -14.84
C GLY A 205 -8.40 -24.04 -15.38
N LYS A 206 -8.50 -22.99 -14.55
CA LYS A 206 -8.15 -21.63 -15.01
C LYS A 206 -6.66 -21.51 -15.24
N VAL A 207 -6.29 -20.88 -16.35
CA VAL A 207 -4.90 -20.64 -16.71
C VAL A 207 -4.54 -19.20 -16.35
N TYR A 208 -3.34 -19.02 -15.80
CA TYR A 208 -2.73 -17.75 -15.46
C TYR A 208 -1.35 -17.63 -16.07
N PHE A 209 -0.97 -16.41 -16.41
CA PHE A 209 0.36 -16.03 -16.82
C PHE A 209 0.96 -15.13 -15.74
N TYR A 210 2.21 -15.36 -15.33
CA TYR A 210 2.85 -14.57 -14.26
C TYR A 210 4.32 -14.21 -14.58
N ALA A 211 4.80 -13.14 -13.94
CA ALA A 211 6.18 -12.67 -14.03
C ALA A 211 6.95 -13.04 -12.75
N ALA A 212 7.98 -13.89 -12.85
CA ALA A 212 8.68 -14.49 -11.72
C ALA A 212 9.95 -13.72 -11.27
N ASP A 213 9.94 -12.38 -11.34
CA ASP A 213 11.09 -11.55 -10.96
C ASP A 213 10.74 -10.45 -9.95
N PRO A 214 10.13 -10.78 -8.79
CA PRO A 214 9.77 -9.79 -7.78
C PRO A 214 10.99 -8.99 -7.29
N ALA A 215 10.79 -7.69 -7.09
CA ALA A 215 11.78 -6.84 -6.42
C ALA A 215 11.57 -6.85 -4.91
N LYS A 216 12.65 -6.56 -4.16
CA LYS A 216 12.57 -6.35 -2.70
C LYS A 216 11.57 -5.27 -2.28
N GLY A 217 11.32 -4.28 -3.13
CA GLY A 217 10.28 -3.26 -2.93
C GLY A 217 8.88 -3.84 -2.86
N GLY A 218 8.60 -4.91 -3.61
CA GLY A 218 7.33 -5.64 -3.57
C GLY A 218 7.10 -6.33 -2.23
N TYR A 219 8.09 -7.07 -1.73
CA TYR A 219 8.01 -7.70 -0.41
C TYR A 219 7.84 -6.66 0.69
N ASN A 220 8.58 -5.57 0.63
CA ASN A 220 8.47 -4.50 1.62
C ASN A 220 7.02 -3.96 1.72
N GLN A 221 6.37 -3.69 0.58
CA GLN A 221 5.02 -3.13 0.56
C GLN A 221 3.93 -4.16 0.87
N VAL A 222 4.10 -5.41 0.41
CA VAL A 222 3.20 -6.51 0.78
C VAL A 222 3.23 -6.73 2.29
N MET A 223 4.42 -6.76 2.89
CA MET A 223 4.56 -6.95 4.34
C MET A 223 4.15 -5.72 5.17
N LEU A 224 4.22 -4.51 4.61
CA LEU A 224 3.57 -3.34 5.20
C LEU A 224 2.04 -3.55 5.26
N GLY A 225 1.42 -4.01 4.16
CA GLY A 225 0.00 -4.31 4.10
C GLY A 225 -0.44 -5.31 5.16
N TYR A 226 0.23 -6.46 5.25
CA TYR A 226 -0.03 -7.46 6.29
C TYR A 226 0.26 -6.93 7.71
N GLY A 227 1.36 -6.18 7.91
CA GLY A 227 1.68 -5.56 9.20
C GLY A 227 0.59 -4.62 9.69
N MET A 228 0.01 -3.82 8.79
CA MET A 228 -1.08 -2.91 9.13
C MET A 228 -2.39 -3.63 9.48
N LEU A 229 -2.64 -4.87 9.00
CA LEU A 229 -3.77 -5.66 9.49
C LEU A 229 -3.68 -5.94 11.00
N LEU A 230 -2.48 -6.21 11.50
CA LEU A 230 -2.23 -6.42 12.93
C LEU A 230 -2.29 -5.11 13.71
N VAL A 231 -1.46 -4.14 13.31
CA VAL A 231 -1.29 -2.86 14.00
C VAL A 231 -2.62 -2.12 14.14
N ARG A 232 -3.53 -2.28 13.16
CA ARG A 232 -4.84 -1.63 13.13
C ARG A 232 -5.99 -2.50 13.62
N ASN A 233 -5.70 -3.66 14.24
CA ASN A 233 -6.68 -4.61 14.78
C ASN A 233 -7.76 -4.99 13.75
N VAL A 234 -7.35 -5.18 12.50
CA VAL A 234 -8.22 -5.60 11.39
C VAL A 234 -8.22 -7.11 11.25
N TYR A 235 -7.09 -7.77 11.53
CA TYR A 235 -6.93 -9.21 11.42
C TYR A 235 -8.02 -9.97 12.20
N ASP A 236 -8.26 -9.60 13.46
CA ASP A 236 -9.26 -10.26 14.31
C ASP A 236 -10.71 -10.05 13.84
N ALA A 237 -10.95 -9.03 13.00
CA ALA A 237 -12.26 -8.77 12.41
C ALA A 237 -12.51 -9.56 11.11
N LEU A 238 -11.48 -10.17 10.52
CA LEU A 238 -11.62 -10.94 9.29
C LEU A 238 -12.38 -12.26 9.55
N PRO A 239 -13.13 -12.76 8.55
CA PRO A 239 -13.57 -14.16 8.51
C PRO A 239 -12.41 -15.15 8.75
N GLN A 240 -12.70 -16.29 9.41
CA GLN A 240 -11.68 -17.27 9.80
C GLN A 240 -10.89 -17.85 8.62
N ASP A 241 -11.52 -18.04 7.45
CA ASP A 241 -10.86 -18.48 6.23
C ASP A 241 -9.83 -17.44 5.74
N LEU A 242 -10.16 -16.15 5.81
CA LEU A 242 -9.26 -15.07 5.46
C LEU A 242 -8.15 -14.85 6.50
N GLN A 243 -8.44 -15.05 7.79
CA GLN A 243 -7.40 -15.09 8.82
C GLN A 243 -6.42 -16.24 8.55
N ALA A 244 -6.94 -17.41 8.16
CA ALA A 244 -6.15 -18.58 7.83
C ALA A 244 -5.28 -18.39 6.59
N LEU A 245 -5.82 -17.72 5.56
CA LEU A 245 -5.09 -17.36 4.36
C LEU A 245 -3.93 -16.40 4.68
N ALA A 246 -4.21 -15.32 5.41
CA ALA A 246 -3.20 -14.32 5.74
C ALA A 246 -2.05 -14.89 6.58
N ARG A 247 -2.32 -15.75 7.57
CA ARG A 247 -1.24 -16.41 8.35
C ARG A 247 -0.39 -17.35 7.49
N GLN A 248 -1.00 -18.09 6.56
CA GLN A 248 -0.28 -19.01 5.67
C GLN A 248 0.64 -18.23 4.75
N ASP A 249 0.12 -17.16 4.14
CA ASP A 249 0.89 -16.29 3.25
C ASP A 249 2.09 -15.66 3.96
N VAL A 250 1.84 -15.07 5.13
CA VAL A 250 2.85 -14.35 5.89
C VAL A 250 3.94 -15.28 6.44
N GLU A 251 3.56 -16.45 6.98
CA GLU A 251 4.52 -17.46 7.42
C GLU A 251 5.36 -17.95 6.24
N ALA A 252 4.73 -18.29 5.11
CA ALA A 252 5.44 -18.78 3.93
C ALA A 252 6.45 -17.75 3.41
N ILE A 253 6.09 -16.47 3.32
CA ILE A 253 6.99 -15.38 2.91
C ILE A 253 8.19 -15.27 3.85
N GLY A 254 7.96 -15.29 5.17
CA GLY A 254 9.04 -15.23 6.16
C GLY A 254 9.98 -16.42 6.07
N MET A 255 9.43 -17.63 5.94
CA MET A 255 10.20 -18.87 5.82
C MET A 255 10.98 -18.93 4.52
N HIS A 256 10.41 -18.43 3.41
CA HIS A 256 11.11 -18.34 2.14
C HIS A 256 12.41 -17.54 2.26
N LEU A 257 12.38 -16.37 2.90
CA LEU A 257 13.60 -15.59 3.11
C LEU A 257 14.63 -16.33 3.97
N ILE A 258 14.20 -17.02 5.03
CA ILE A 258 15.11 -17.79 5.89
C ILE A 258 15.77 -18.93 5.11
N GLU A 259 14.98 -19.68 4.34
CA GLU A 259 15.42 -20.88 3.64
C GLU A 259 16.28 -20.59 2.42
N HIS A 260 16.09 -19.41 1.82
CA HIS A 260 16.82 -18.96 0.64
C HIS A 260 17.88 -17.90 0.94
N ASP A 261 18.34 -17.83 2.20
CA ASP A 261 19.40 -16.91 2.65
C ASP A 261 19.14 -15.48 2.17
N TYR A 262 17.92 -14.99 2.39
CA TYR A 262 17.43 -13.66 2.03
C TYR A 262 17.50 -13.31 0.55
N HIS A 263 17.56 -14.31 -0.32
CA HIS A 263 17.32 -14.13 -1.75
C HIS A 263 15.89 -14.54 -2.08
N LEU A 264 15.24 -13.75 -2.94
CA LEU A 264 14.01 -14.20 -3.57
C LEU A 264 14.40 -15.20 -4.66
N THR A 265 14.04 -16.46 -4.45
CA THR A 265 14.47 -17.59 -5.28
C THR A 265 13.27 -18.31 -5.87
N ASN A 266 13.24 -18.41 -7.19
CA ASN A 266 12.15 -19.03 -7.93
C ASN A 266 12.16 -20.57 -7.77
N LYS A 267 11.12 -21.25 -8.29
CA LYS A 267 10.93 -22.71 -8.17
C LYS A 267 12.04 -23.56 -8.79
N ASP A 268 12.73 -23.01 -9.78
CA ASP A 268 13.91 -23.59 -10.46
C ASP A 268 15.21 -23.40 -9.67
N GLY A 269 15.19 -22.64 -8.56
CA GLY A 269 16.36 -22.29 -7.78
C GLY A 269 17.08 -21.03 -8.25
N GLU A 270 16.60 -20.36 -9.29
CA GLU A 270 17.19 -19.12 -9.79
C GLU A 270 16.88 -17.94 -8.86
N LYS A 271 17.88 -17.09 -8.66
CA LYS A 271 17.73 -15.84 -7.90
C LYS A 271 17.18 -14.77 -8.83
N THR A 272 16.20 -14.02 -8.33
CA THR A 272 15.68 -12.83 -9.03
C THR A 272 16.73 -11.74 -9.18
N ALA A 273 16.56 -10.86 -10.17
CA ALA A 273 17.49 -9.78 -10.45
C ALA A 273 17.49 -8.70 -9.36
N TYR A 274 16.32 -8.46 -8.75
CA TYR A 274 16.10 -7.35 -7.80
C TYR A 274 15.74 -7.81 -6.38
N GLY A 275 15.75 -9.11 -6.11
CA GLY A 275 15.35 -9.71 -4.84
C GLY A 275 16.48 -10.12 -3.91
N ASN A 276 17.63 -9.45 -3.97
CA ASN A 276 18.65 -9.62 -2.94
C ASN A 276 18.30 -8.75 -1.71
N ILE A 277 17.87 -9.40 -0.63
CA ILE A 277 17.50 -8.78 0.66
C ILE A 277 18.50 -9.18 1.75
N LEU A 278 19.70 -9.66 1.39
CA LEU A 278 20.74 -9.99 2.36
C LEU A 278 21.03 -8.78 3.26
N PRO A 279 20.89 -8.92 4.59
CA PRO A 279 21.14 -7.83 5.53
C PRO A 279 22.63 -7.49 5.63
N MET A 280 23.53 -8.43 5.28
CA MET A 280 24.97 -8.24 5.29
C MET A 280 25.63 -8.89 4.07
N PHE A 281 26.74 -8.29 3.62
CA PHE A 281 27.68 -8.88 2.69
C PHE A 281 29.03 -9.06 3.39
N GLY A 282 29.35 -10.31 3.75
CA GLY A 282 30.52 -10.61 4.60
C GLY A 282 30.36 -10.00 5.99
N THR A 283 31.22 -9.05 6.35
CA THR A 283 31.13 -8.29 7.61
C THR A 283 30.50 -6.91 7.45
N THR A 284 30.07 -6.57 6.23
CA THR A 284 29.52 -5.25 5.91
C THR A 284 28.00 -5.29 5.89
N GLY A 285 27.35 -4.50 6.74
CA GLY A 285 25.90 -4.34 6.72
C GLY A 285 25.41 -3.62 5.46
N VAL A 286 24.26 -4.05 4.91
CA VAL A 286 23.55 -3.40 3.80
C VAL A 286 22.25 -2.79 4.36
N PRO A 287 22.26 -1.52 4.79
CA PRO A 287 21.23 -0.98 5.67
C PRO A 287 19.81 -1.07 5.12
N PHE A 288 19.62 -0.76 3.84
CA PHE A 288 18.31 -0.83 3.20
C PHE A 288 17.77 -2.26 3.17
N ASN A 289 18.59 -3.23 2.75
CA ASN A 289 18.20 -4.63 2.71
C ASN A 289 17.84 -5.15 4.09
N ALA A 290 18.64 -4.81 5.10
CA ALA A 290 18.39 -5.26 6.46
C ALA A 290 17.10 -4.71 7.05
N GLN A 291 16.69 -3.49 6.69
CA GLN A 291 15.38 -2.95 7.10
C GLN A 291 14.22 -3.67 6.41
N VAL A 292 14.36 -3.98 5.11
CA VAL A 292 13.35 -4.79 4.40
C VAL A 292 13.27 -6.20 4.99
N ALA A 293 14.41 -6.85 5.22
CA ALA A 293 14.50 -8.15 5.88
C ALA A 293 13.84 -8.12 7.26
N TYR A 294 14.14 -7.11 8.09
CA TYR A 294 13.51 -6.93 9.39
C TYR A 294 12.00 -6.74 9.27
N SER A 295 11.53 -5.88 8.36
CA SER A 295 10.10 -5.65 8.11
C SER A 295 9.38 -6.96 7.78
N VAL A 296 9.94 -7.79 6.91
CA VAL A 296 9.35 -9.08 6.53
C VAL A 296 9.32 -10.05 7.72
N ILE A 297 10.47 -10.29 8.36
CA ILE A 297 10.58 -11.27 9.45
C ILE A 297 9.80 -10.82 10.70
N SER A 298 9.78 -9.51 11.01
CA SER A 298 9.03 -8.95 12.13
C SER A 298 7.52 -9.08 11.91
N THR A 299 7.02 -8.77 10.71
CA THR A 299 5.61 -9.03 10.40
C THR A 299 5.32 -10.53 10.52
N ALA A 300 6.15 -11.40 9.94
CA ALA A 300 5.93 -12.84 9.98
C ALA A 300 5.91 -13.43 11.40
N PHE A 301 6.86 -13.03 12.25
CA PHE A 301 6.93 -13.45 13.65
C PHE A 301 5.71 -13.03 14.47
N HIS A 302 5.13 -11.86 14.18
CA HIS A 302 4.00 -11.32 14.94
C HIS A 302 2.63 -11.84 14.50
N PHE A 303 2.54 -12.47 13.32
CA PHE A 303 1.33 -13.18 12.92
C PHE A 303 1.14 -14.47 13.74
N PRO A 304 -0.11 -14.92 13.95
CA PRO A 304 -0.36 -16.23 14.53
C PRO A 304 0.25 -17.34 13.66
N ALA A 305 1.10 -18.18 14.25
CA ALA A 305 1.76 -19.26 13.54
C ALA A 305 0.78 -20.31 12.99
N VAL A 306 1.13 -20.87 11.82
CA VAL A 306 0.51 -22.08 11.28
C VAL A 306 1.25 -23.32 11.81
N ASP A 307 2.58 -23.27 11.79
CA ASP A 307 3.47 -24.30 12.30
C ASP A 307 4.32 -23.78 13.49
N PRO A 308 4.21 -24.38 14.69
CA PRO A 308 5.06 -24.02 15.83
C PRO A 308 6.56 -24.09 15.53
N GLY A 309 7.02 -25.04 14.70
CA GLY A 309 8.44 -25.15 14.34
C GLY A 309 8.91 -23.96 13.50
N ASN A 310 8.09 -23.49 12.57
CA ASN A 310 8.35 -22.26 11.82
C ASN A 310 8.33 -21.03 12.73
N GLN A 311 7.44 -20.99 13.72
CA GLN A 311 7.42 -19.88 14.69
C GLN A 311 8.72 -19.76 15.47
N GLU A 312 9.29 -20.87 15.93
CA GLU A 312 10.59 -20.87 16.62
C GLU A 312 11.72 -20.37 15.70
N ARG A 313 11.71 -20.78 14.43
CA ARG A 313 12.68 -20.31 13.41
C ARG A 313 12.51 -18.82 13.15
N LEU A 314 11.29 -18.33 12.96
CA LEU A 314 10.97 -16.92 12.78
C LEU A 314 11.35 -16.09 14.01
N GLN A 315 11.09 -16.59 15.22
CA GLN A 315 11.46 -15.92 16.46
C GLN A 315 12.98 -15.82 16.61
N SER A 316 13.70 -16.93 16.40
CA SER A 316 15.16 -16.95 16.39
C SER A 316 15.70 -15.94 15.39
N GLU A 317 15.13 -15.91 14.19
CA GLU A 317 15.58 -15.01 13.14
C GLU A 317 15.23 -13.55 13.40
N PHE A 318 14.06 -13.27 13.95
CA PHE A 318 13.67 -11.96 14.43
C PHE A 318 14.67 -11.46 15.49
N HIS A 319 15.01 -12.28 16.48
CA HIS A 319 16.01 -11.93 17.49
C HIS A 319 17.40 -11.75 16.87
N ARG A 320 17.79 -12.57 15.88
CA ARG A 320 19.05 -12.46 15.15
C ARG A 320 19.12 -11.14 14.37
N LEU A 321 18.08 -10.82 13.59
CA LEU A 321 17.92 -9.55 12.87
C LEU A 321 17.72 -8.36 13.78
N ARG A 322 17.28 -8.54 15.03
CA ARG A 322 17.15 -7.46 16.01
C ARG A 322 18.42 -7.23 16.80
N SER A 323 19.24 -8.25 17.08
CA SER A 323 20.40 -8.13 17.97
C SER A 323 21.76 -8.17 17.26
N LYS A 324 21.90 -9.02 16.24
CA LYS A 324 23.17 -9.28 15.53
C LYS A 324 23.27 -8.57 14.19
N HIS A 325 22.15 -8.49 13.46
CA HIS A 325 22.11 -7.95 12.09
C HIS A 325 21.16 -6.79 11.92
N HIS A 326 20.51 -6.33 13.00
CA HIS A 326 19.92 -5.00 12.95
C HIS A 326 21.16 -4.13 12.93
N VAL A 327 21.38 -3.59 11.76
CA VAL A 327 22.51 -2.79 11.34
C VAL A 327 22.83 -1.66 12.34
N TYR A 328 21.88 -1.31 13.19
CA TYR A 328 22.03 -0.33 14.26
C TYR A 328 22.82 -0.79 15.50
N TYR A 329 23.07 -2.09 15.68
CA TYR A 329 23.82 -2.61 16.84
C TYR A 329 25.31 -2.81 16.54
N GLU A 330 25.77 -2.57 15.31
CA GLU A 330 27.15 -2.81 14.93
C GLU A 330 28.11 -1.66 15.30
N LYS A 331 29.34 -2.04 15.61
CA LYS A 331 30.46 -1.12 15.85
C LYS A 331 30.65 -0.24 14.59
N PRO A 332 30.91 1.06 14.73
CA PRO A 332 31.03 2.04 13.63
C PRO A 332 31.89 1.62 12.42
N PHE A 333 32.83 0.71 12.62
CA PHE A 333 33.80 0.29 11.61
C PHE A 333 33.31 -0.81 10.65
N ARG A 334 32.04 -1.24 10.71
CA ARG A 334 31.50 -2.34 9.88
C ARG A 334 30.49 -1.94 8.81
N SER A 335 30.22 -0.64 8.63
CA SER A 335 29.42 -0.19 7.48
C SER A 335 29.96 1.11 6.92
N LEU A 336 29.89 1.27 5.60
CA LEU A 336 30.23 2.53 4.91
C LEU A 336 29.26 3.65 5.26
N VAL A 337 28.02 3.30 5.63
CA VAL A 337 26.98 4.25 6.05
C VAL A 337 26.42 3.76 7.37
N PHE A 338 26.43 4.63 8.38
CA PHE A 338 25.72 4.36 9.63
C PHE A 338 24.27 4.01 9.30
N PRO A 339 23.74 2.88 9.75
CA PRO A 339 22.45 2.45 9.25
C PRO A 339 21.28 3.31 9.66
N GLN A 340 21.43 4.07 10.75
CA GLN A 340 20.58 5.20 11.12
C GLN A 340 20.44 6.21 9.98
N ARG A 341 21.51 6.44 9.23
CA ARG A 341 21.62 7.47 8.19
C ARG A 341 21.23 6.97 6.80
N VAL A 342 20.73 5.75 6.65
CA VAL A 342 20.39 5.22 5.31
C VAL A 342 19.36 6.09 4.59
N GLY A 343 18.42 6.72 5.32
CA GLY A 343 17.44 7.65 4.75
C GLY A 343 18.06 8.87 4.04
N ALA A 344 19.24 9.30 4.48
CA ALA A 344 20.00 10.40 3.89
C ALA A 344 21.19 9.91 3.03
N SER A 345 21.32 8.60 2.82
CA SER A 345 22.47 8.04 2.10
C SER A 345 22.47 8.44 0.62
N PRO A 346 23.63 8.84 0.06
CA PRO A 346 23.74 9.12 -1.38
C PRO A 346 23.58 7.85 -2.24
N PHE A 347 23.68 6.66 -1.64
CA PHE A 347 23.48 5.38 -2.33
C PHE A 347 22.01 5.03 -2.55
N MET A 348 21.08 5.76 -1.93
CA MET A 348 19.64 5.58 -2.17
C MET A 348 19.26 6.19 -3.51
N LYS A 349 18.82 5.35 -4.45
CA LYS A 349 18.54 5.76 -5.82
C LYS A 349 17.16 6.42 -5.88
N GLY A 350 17.18 7.75 -5.89
CA GLY A 350 15.97 8.57 -6.07
C GLY A 350 14.95 8.44 -4.94
N MET A 351 13.72 8.82 -5.25
CA MET A 351 12.61 8.89 -4.29
C MET A 351 12.02 7.51 -3.99
N ASN A 352 12.06 6.57 -4.94
CA ASN A 352 11.53 5.22 -4.76
C ASN A 352 12.20 4.47 -3.60
N ASP A 353 13.53 4.44 -3.57
CA ASP A 353 14.28 3.77 -2.50
C ASP A 353 14.01 4.44 -1.13
N ARG A 354 13.89 5.78 -1.11
CA ARG A 354 13.60 6.54 0.11
C ARG A 354 12.21 6.27 0.67
N ASN A 355 11.22 6.11 -0.19
CA ASN A 355 9.90 5.67 0.24
C ASN A 355 9.97 4.26 0.83
N HIS A 356 10.66 3.33 0.17
CA HIS A 356 10.76 1.96 0.67
C HIS A 356 11.45 1.90 2.03
N VAL A 357 12.54 2.64 2.24
CA VAL A 357 13.23 2.63 3.54
C VAL A 357 12.39 3.29 4.64
N THR A 358 11.67 4.37 4.31
CA THR A 358 10.76 5.04 5.25
C THR A 358 9.59 4.13 5.61
N ASN A 359 9.02 3.42 4.64
CA ASN A 359 7.94 2.44 4.87
C ASN A 359 8.42 1.26 5.73
N ALA A 360 9.61 0.73 5.47
CA ALA A 360 10.18 -0.37 6.24
C ALA A 360 10.41 0.03 7.70
N ALA A 361 10.98 1.23 7.93
CA ALA A 361 11.17 1.78 9.27
C ALA A 361 9.84 2.03 9.98
N TYR A 362 8.88 2.67 9.30
CA TYR A 362 7.54 2.92 9.83
C TYR A 362 6.84 1.60 10.22
N ASN A 363 6.85 0.58 9.36
CA ASN A 363 6.26 -0.72 9.65
C ASN A 363 6.89 -1.35 10.91
N GLY A 364 8.22 -1.42 10.96
CA GLY A 364 8.95 -2.03 12.07
C GLY A 364 8.72 -1.32 13.41
N LEU A 365 8.64 0.02 13.42
CA LEU A 365 8.33 0.82 14.60
C LEU A 365 6.89 0.61 15.08
N MET A 366 5.93 0.62 14.15
CA MET A 366 4.51 0.40 14.48
C MET A 366 4.26 -1.01 15.02
N LEU A 367 4.93 -2.03 14.47
CA LEU A 367 4.88 -3.39 14.98
C LEU A 367 5.47 -3.51 16.38
N GLU A 368 6.58 -2.84 16.68
CA GLU A 368 7.15 -2.83 18.03
C GLU A 368 6.21 -2.17 19.04
N LEU A 369 5.59 -1.03 18.69
CA LEU A 369 4.60 -0.37 19.54
C LEU A 369 3.40 -1.26 19.81
N TRP A 370 2.84 -1.86 18.75
CA TRP A 370 1.72 -2.79 18.86
C TRP A 370 2.07 -4.01 19.71
N ALA A 371 3.23 -4.64 19.48
CA ALA A 371 3.67 -5.82 20.21
C ALA A 371 3.93 -5.50 21.69
N ALA A 372 4.48 -4.32 21.99
CA ALA A 372 4.72 -3.88 23.35
C ALA A 372 3.40 -3.65 24.11
N ASP A 373 2.43 -2.97 23.50
CA ASP A 373 1.10 -2.76 24.11
C ASP A 373 0.35 -4.08 24.31
N ARG A 374 0.34 -4.96 23.30
CA ARG A 374 -0.33 -6.27 23.38
C ARG A 374 0.25 -7.15 24.48
N ALA A 375 1.57 -7.14 24.66
CA ALA A 375 2.27 -7.89 25.72
C ALA A 375 2.34 -7.14 27.05
N LYS A 376 1.76 -5.94 27.16
CA LYS A 376 1.82 -5.07 28.35
C LYS A 376 3.25 -4.88 28.88
N ARG A 377 4.21 -4.74 27.96
CA ARG A 377 5.64 -4.49 28.25
C ARG A 377 6.05 -3.09 27.85
N ALA A 378 7.16 -2.61 28.41
CA ALA A 378 7.80 -1.40 27.91
C ALA A 378 8.30 -1.60 26.47
N ILE A 379 8.29 -0.51 25.69
CA ILE A 379 8.95 -0.46 24.39
C ILE A 379 10.47 -0.62 24.56
N ASP A 380 11.12 -1.26 23.61
CA ASP A 380 12.58 -1.27 23.55
C ASP A 380 13.08 0.09 23.07
N LYS A 381 13.46 0.93 24.04
CA LYS A 381 13.91 2.29 23.76
C LYS A 381 15.10 2.34 22.80
N ARG A 382 16.02 1.40 22.91
CA ARG A 382 17.21 1.36 22.04
C ARG A 382 16.81 1.07 20.61
N PHE A 383 15.99 0.04 20.40
CA PHE A 383 15.47 -0.30 19.07
C PHE A 383 14.67 0.87 18.46
N MET A 384 13.76 1.45 19.25
CA MET A 384 12.92 2.57 18.82
C MET A 384 13.76 3.77 18.40
N TYR A 385 14.73 4.18 19.22
CA TYR A 385 15.67 5.26 18.87
C TYR A 385 16.37 4.93 17.55
N GLN A 386 17.00 3.77 17.48
CA GLN A 386 17.81 3.37 16.36
C GLN A 386 17.03 3.33 15.04
N LEU A 387 15.95 2.55 14.96
CA LEU A 387 15.14 2.46 13.74
C LEU A 387 14.46 3.80 13.43
N GLY A 388 14.01 4.54 14.45
CA GLY A 388 13.41 5.86 14.28
C GLY A 388 14.36 6.90 13.72
N GLN A 389 15.66 6.79 13.98
CA GLN A 389 16.64 7.66 13.34
C GLN A 389 16.62 7.52 11.82
N THR A 390 16.33 6.34 11.25
CA THR A 390 16.13 6.25 9.79
C THR A 390 15.03 7.16 9.30
N MET A 391 13.90 7.24 10.01
CA MET A 391 12.84 8.18 9.65
C MET A 391 13.32 9.63 9.79
N VAL A 392 14.04 9.98 10.87
CA VAL A 392 14.63 11.31 11.06
C VAL A 392 15.50 11.71 9.87
N TYR A 393 16.45 10.86 9.46
CA TYR A 393 17.34 11.14 8.34
C TYR A 393 16.62 11.12 6.98
N SER A 394 15.64 10.24 6.79
CA SER A 394 14.75 10.29 5.61
C SER A 394 14.02 11.63 5.55
N MET A 395 13.45 12.09 6.67
CA MET A 395 12.67 13.33 6.70
C MET A 395 13.53 14.58 6.61
N ASP A 396 14.78 14.57 7.09
CA ASP A 396 15.69 15.69 6.88
C ASP A 396 16.04 15.85 5.40
N TYR A 397 16.19 14.74 4.67
CA TYR A 397 16.33 14.78 3.21
C TYR A 397 15.03 15.22 2.52
N LEU A 398 13.89 14.72 3.00
CA LEU A 398 12.56 15.00 2.44
C LEU A 398 11.93 16.28 2.97
N LYS A 399 12.67 17.11 3.71
CA LYS A 399 12.14 18.40 4.15
C LYS A 399 11.83 19.25 2.93
N ASN A 400 10.65 19.85 2.90
CA ASN A 400 10.14 20.65 1.78
C ASN A 400 9.90 19.84 0.49
N SER A 401 10.00 18.52 0.54
CA SER A 401 9.84 17.65 -0.62
C SER A 401 8.37 17.39 -0.97
N ARG A 402 7.43 17.88 -0.14
CA ARG A 402 5.98 17.76 -0.32
C ARG A 402 5.56 16.30 -0.56
N ASN A 403 6.14 15.32 0.13
CA ASN A 403 5.74 13.92 0.01
C ASN A 403 4.69 13.58 1.08
N SER A 404 3.41 13.54 0.72
CA SER A 404 2.31 13.33 1.68
C SER A 404 2.47 12.04 2.47
N LEU A 405 2.82 10.93 1.82
CA LEU A 405 2.92 9.65 2.48
C LEU A 405 4.02 9.65 3.55
N CYS A 406 5.23 10.06 3.20
CA CYS A 406 6.33 10.12 4.15
C CYS A 406 6.07 11.14 5.26
N ASN A 407 5.48 12.30 4.93
CA ASN A 407 5.07 13.28 5.92
C ASN A 407 4.08 12.68 6.94
N PHE A 408 3.03 12.00 6.47
CA PHE A 408 2.03 11.41 7.38
C PHE A 408 2.54 10.19 8.14
N MET A 409 3.44 9.39 7.58
CA MET A 409 4.10 8.32 8.34
C MET A 409 4.92 8.89 9.49
N TRP A 410 5.70 9.94 9.22
CA TRP A 410 6.50 10.61 10.24
C TRP A 410 5.64 11.27 11.31
N LEU A 411 4.69 12.11 10.89
CA LEU A 411 3.77 12.79 11.81
C LEU A 411 2.95 11.78 12.63
N GLY A 412 2.51 10.69 12.03
CA GLY A 412 1.84 9.59 12.71
C GLY A 412 2.72 8.85 13.73
N MET A 413 4.05 8.81 13.52
CA MET A 413 4.99 8.32 14.52
C MET A 413 5.16 9.33 15.67
N LEU A 414 5.16 10.64 15.36
CA LEU A 414 5.27 11.70 16.37
C LEU A 414 4.04 11.80 17.29
N THR A 415 2.87 11.30 16.88
CA THR A 415 1.69 11.18 17.78
C THR A 415 1.84 10.06 18.81
N GLN A 416 2.79 9.13 18.61
CA GLN A 416 3.06 8.04 19.55
C GLN A 416 4.03 8.52 20.64
N GLY A 417 3.51 9.14 21.70
CA GLY A 417 4.32 9.83 22.74
C GLY A 417 5.61 9.10 23.16
N PRO A 418 5.56 7.85 23.64
CA PRO A 418 6.76 7.10 24.01
C PRO A 418 7.75 6.89 22.86
N ALA A 419 7.26 6.68 21.64
CA ALA A 419 8.09 6.55 20.45
C ALA A 419 8.74 7.89 20.10
N ARG A 420 7.96 8.97 19.99
CA ARG A 420 8.44 10.33 19.72
C ARG A 420 9.59 10.70 20.65
N ASP A 421 9.36 10.59 21.96
CA ASP A 421 10.33 11.01 22.98
C ASP A 421 11.62 10.21 22.88
N THR A 422 11.50 8.91 22.58
CA THR A 422 12.64 8.01 22.41
C THR A 422 13.39 8.25 21.09
N ILE A 423 12.68 8.45 19.98
CA ILE A 423 13.26 8.63 18.64
C ILE A 423 14.06 9.92 18.57
N LEU A 424 13.53 10.98 19.18
CA LEU A 424 14.12 12.31 19.12
C LEU A 424 15.13 12.57 20.24
N ASP A 425 15.11 11.76 21.30
CA ASP A 425 16.07 11.81 22.42
C ASP A 425 16.25 13.24 22.97
N GLY A 426 15.13 13.93 23.21
CA GLY A 426 15.12 15.32 23.68
C GLY A 426 15.21 16.40 22.60
N ASN A 427 15.55 16.06 21.35
CA ASN A 427 15.69 17.02 20.24
C ASN A 427 14.36 17.36 19.54
N PHE A 428 13.21 17.24 20.24
CA PHE A 428 11.92 17.59 19.63
C PHE A 428 11.80 19.07 19.32
N SER A 429 12.49 19.95 20.06
CA SER A 429 12.54 21.39 19.76
C SER A 429 13.06 21.69 18.35
N ASP A 430 13.95 20.86 17.81
CA ASP A 430 14.50 21.04 16.46
C ASP A 430 13.49 20.67 15.38
N TRP A 431 12.60 19.71 15.67
CA TRP A 431 11.59 19.23 14.73
C TRP A 431 10.25 19.97 14.84
N GLN A 432 9.94 20.52 16.01
CA GLN A 432 8.68 21.20 16.29
C GLN A 432 8.34 22.31 15.27
N PRO A 433 9.29 23.15 14.81
CA PRO A 433 9.01 24.17 13.78
C PRO A 433 8.61 23.57 12.42
N HIS A 434 9.05 22.36 12.11
CA HIS A 434 8.80 21.71 10.81
C HIS A 434 7.46 20.98 10.75
N VAL A 435 6.93 20.52 11.89
CA VAL A 435 5.68 19.75 11.98
C VAL A 435 4.50 20.44 11.28
N PRO A 436 4.21 21.74 11.50
CA PRO A 436 3.14 22.42 10.78
C PRO A 436 3.34 22.47 9.27
N SER A 437 4.57 22.74 8.79
CA SER A 437 4.86 22.80 7.36
C SER A 437 4.65 21.44 6.70
N MET A 438 5.17 20.37 7.29
CA MET A 438 5.02 19.01 6.76
C MET A 438 3.56 18.58 6.67
N MET A 439 2.77 18.93 7.70
CA MET A 439 1.35 18.64 7.72
C MET A 439 0.60 19.41 6.63
N ASN A 440 0.83 20.71 6.53
CA ASN A 440 0.18 21.57 5.54
C ASN A 440 0.59 21.18 4.10
N ASP A 441 1.85 20.86 3.85
CA ASP A 441 2.31 20.36 2.55
C ASP A 441 1.66 19.02 2.21
N GLY A 442 1.57 18.12 3.17
CA GLY A 442 0.95 16.81 2.99
C GLY A 442 -0.53 16.92 2.61
N VAL A 443 -1.28 17.80 3.29
CA VAL A 443 -2.69 18.06 2.99
C VAL A 443 -2.86 18.81 1.68
N GLU A 444 -2.01 19.80 1.40
CA GLU A 444 -2.03 20.57 0.16
C GLU A 444 -1.81 19.67 -1.06
N GLN A 445 -0.91 18.69 -0.97
CA GLN A 445 -0.74 17.69 -2.02
C GLN A 445 -2.00 16.85 -2.24
N LEU A 446 -2.67 16.36 -1.19
CA LEU A 446 -3.95 15.66 -1.36
C LEU A 446 -5.03 16.58 -1.94
N ARG A 447 -5.06 17.85 -1.54
CA ARG A 447 -5.98 18.87 -2.08
C ARG A 447 -5.75 19.12 -3.56
N ARG A 448 -4.50 19.12 -4.00
CA ARG A 448 -4.09 19.27 -5.41
C ARG A 448 -4.14 17.98 -6.21
N TYR A 449 -4.40 16.83 -5.59
CA TYR A 449 -4.47 15.57 -6.31
C TYR A 449 -5.68 15.56 -7.28
N PRO A 450 -5.45 15.49 -8.62
CA PRO A 450 -6.53 15.61 -9.61
C PRO A 450 -7.41 14.35 -9.63
N LEU A 451 -8.72 14.52 -9.86
CA LEU A 451 -9.63 13.38 -10.03
C LEU A 451 -9.34 12.62 -11.33
N ASN A 452 -9.10 13.37 -12.42
CA ASN A 452 -8.66 12.78 -13.66
C ASN A 452 -7.24 12.22 -13.50
N ARG A 453 -7.11 10.91 -13.72
CA ARG A 453 -5.83 10.18 -13.65
C ARG A 453 -5.50 9.50 -14.97
N MET A 454 -6.08 9.98 -16.06
CA MET A 454 -5.72 9.56 -17.40
C MET A 454 -4.30 10.04 -17.74
N VAL A 455 -3.52 9.19 -18.41
CA VAL A 455 -2.17 9.53 -18.83
C VAL A 455 -2.23 10.57 -19.94
N LEU A 456 -1.48 11.65 -19.76
CA LEU A 456 -1.32 12.73 -20.73
C LEU A 456 -0.04 12.50 -21.53
N GLU A 457 -0.12 12.75 -22.84
CA GLU A 457 1.08 12.88 -23.68
C GLU A 457 1.84 14.15 -23.30
N GLY A 458 3.16 14.09 -23.30
CA GLY A 458 4.01 15.17 -22.85
C GLY A 458 5.43 14.71 -22.59
N GLU A 459 6.22 15.61 -22.02
CA GLU A 459 7.61 15.33 -21.67
C GLU A 459 7.92 15.84 -20.25
N PRO A 460 8.85 15.18 -19.53
CA PRO A 460 9.29 15.65 -18.24
C PRO A 460 10.24 16.85 -18.39
N GLN A 461 10.04 17.86 -17.56
CA GLN A 461 10.89 19.04 -17.41
C GLN A 461 11.47 19.06 -15.99
N GLN A 462 12.78 19.16 -15.88
CA GLN A 462 13.44 19.35 -14.59
C GLN A 462 13.25 20.79 -14.09
N MET A 463 12.90 20.92 -12.82
CA MET A 463 12.65 22.18 -12.12
C MET A 463 13.64 22.33 -10.96
N ASP A 464 13.89 23.57 -10.54
CA ASP A 464 14.78 23.87 -9.41
C ASP A 464 14.14 23.54 -8.05
N GLU A 465 12.82 23.55 -7.98
CA GLU A 465 12.05 23.32 -6.76
C GLU A 465 11.18 22.06 -6.85
N PRO A 466 10.88 21.43 -5.70
CA PRO A 466 9.84 20.40 -5.63
C PRO A 466 8.50 20.89 -6.17
N GLN A 467 7.79 20.05 -6.90
CA GLN A 467 6.53 20.36 -7.55
C GLN A 467 5.33 19.86 -6.73
N TRP A 468 4.16 20.40 -7.04
CA TRP A 468 2.89 19.89 -6.53
C TRP A 468 2.38 18.74 -7.41
N VAL A 469 1.51 17.92 -6.86
CA VAL A 469 1.06 16.67 -7.49
C VAL A 469 0.29 16.89 -8.80
N ASP A 470 -0.34 18.05 -8.95
CA ASP A 470 -1.02 18.49 -10.18
C ASP A 470 -0.06 18.96 -11.28
N ALA A 471 1.25 19.02 -11.01
CA ALA A 471 2.28 19.31 -11.99
C ALA A 471 3.04 18.04 -12.44
N TYR A 472 2.81 16.88 -11.83
CA TYR A 472 3.42 15.62 -12.25
C TYR A 472 2.59 14.91 -13.31
N ARG A 473 3.24 14.03 -14.08
CA ARG A 473 2.53 13.03 -14.87
C ARG A 473 1.76 12.10 -13.93
N PRO A 474 0.49 11.76 -14.22
CA PRO A 474 -0.16 10.66 -13.50
C PRO A 474 0.70 9.40 -13.57
N ASP A 475 0.95 8.78 -12.41
CA ASP A 475 1.78 7.59 -12.24
C ASP A 475 0.99 6.53 -11.44
N SER A 476 1.42 5.27 -11.55
CA SER A 476 1.06 4.16 -10.66
C SER A 476 1.25 4.45 -9.18
N TYR A 477 2.24 5.28 -8.82
CA TYR A 477 2.48 5.68 -7.43
C TYR A 477 3.25 7.00 -7.34
N ILE A 478 2.55 8.12 -7.22
CA ILE A 478 3.15 9.45 -7.39
C ILE A 478 4.19 9.80 -6.33
N TRP A 479 4.11 9.17 -5.15
CA TRP A 479 5.08 9.47 -4.08
C TRP A 479 6.50 9.03 -4.43
N LYS A 480 6.71 8.16 -5.44
CA LYS A 480 8.03 7.70 -5.90
C LYS A 480 8.66 8.56 -6.99
N THR A 481 7.93 9.54 -7.53
CA THR A 481 8.42 10.34 -8.65
C THR A 481 9.55 11.27 -8.21
N ASN A 482 10.31 11.74 -9.20
CA ASN A 482 11.26 12.82 -8.98
C ASN A 482 10.47 14.09 -8.62
N LEU A 483 10.73 14.63 -7.44
CA LEU A 483 9.95 15.75 -6.91
C LEU A 483 10.19 17.03 -7.69
N ASN A 484 11.33 17.13 -8.35
CA ASN A 484 11.71 18.27 -9.16
C ASN A 484 11.29 18.09 -10.63
N GLU A 485 10.56 17.03 -10.97
CA GLU A 485 10.05 16.85 -12.32
C GLU A 485 8.69 17.53 -12.46
N ARG A 486 8.50 18.29 -13.52
CA ARG A 486 7.22 18.81 -13.96
C ARG A 486 6.88 18.15 -15.28
N TRP A 487 5.64 17.73 -15.45
CA TRP A 487 5.16 17.23 -16.73
C TRP A 487 4.63 18.38 -17.57
N ILE A 488 5.08 18.45 -18.82
CA ILE A 488 4.62 19.44 -19.80
C ILE A 488 3.70 18.72 -20.78
N ASP A 489 2.41 18.89 -20.58
CA ASP A 489 1.37 18.31 -21.42
C ASP A 489 1.49 18.82 -22.87
N SER A 490 1.50 17.90 -23.82
CA SER A 490 1.57 18.21 -25.25
C SER A 490 0.38 17.68 -26.05
N GLY A 491 -0.57 16.98 -25.41
CA GLY A 491 -1.61 16.25 -26.12
C GLY A 491 -2.87 15.98 -25.32
N ASN A 492 -3.76 15.20 -25.94
CA ASN A 492 -5.03 14.81 -25.34
C ASN A 492 -4.83 13.71 -24.29
N PRO A 493 -5.69 13.62 -23.27
CA PRO A 493 -5.70 12.50 -22.34
C PRO A 493 -5.94 11.19 -23.08
N SER A 494 -4.99 10.26 -22.92
CA SER A 494 -5.14 8.89 -23.39
C SER A 494 -6.26 8.16 -22.64
N PRO A 495 -6.82 7.08 -23.20
CA PRO A 495 -7.75 6.20 -22.47
C PRO A 495 -7.06 5.38 -21.36
N LEU A 496 -5.75 5.54 -21.14
CA LEU A 496 -5.01 4.83 -20.10
C LEU A 496 -5.19 5.53 -18.75
N GLN A 497 -5.85 4.85 -17.82
CA GLN A 497 -6.18 5.33 -16.50
C GLN A 497 -5.19 4.80 -15.45
N MET A 498 -4.62 5.68 -14.62
CA MET A 498 -3.75 5.32 -13.49
C MET A 498 -4.54 5.09 -12.19
N ALA A 499 -4.10 4.11 -11.40
CA ALA A 499 -4.71 3.78 -10.11
C ALA A 499 -4.41 4.83 -9.02
N PRO A 500 -5.39 5.20 -8.19
CA PRO A 500 -5.23 6.20 -7.12
C PRO A 500 -4.80 5.58 -5.77
N ILE A 501 -4.02 4.49 -5.78
CA ILE A 501 -3.65 3.75 -4.56
C ILE A 501 -2.78 4.62 -3.63
N ASP A 502 -1.91 5.44 -4.21
CA ASP A 502 -1.06 6.42 -3.54
C ASP A 502 -1.86 7.47 -2.75
N PHE A 503 -2.92 8.04 -3.35
CA PHE A 503 -3.83 8.95 -2.67
C PHE A 503 -4.52 8.24 -1.50
N LEU A 504 -5.11 7.07 -1.76
CA LEU A 504 -5.85 6.31 -0.74
C LEU A 504 -4.95 5.95 0.44
N HIS A 505 -3.71 5.54 0.18
CA HIS A 505 -2.74 5.19 1.23
C HIS A 505 -2.41 6.41 2.09
N ALA A 506 -2.03 7.54 1.49
CA ALA A 506 -1.69 8.74 2.24
C ALA A 506 -2.89 9.33 3.01
N TYR A 507 -4.06 9.39 2.37
CA TYR A 507 -5.28 9.92 2.98
C TYR A 507 -5.74 9.11 4.19
N TRP A 508 -5.88 7.78 4.04
CA TRP A 508 -6.34 6.96 5.16
C TRP A 508 -5.30 6.84 6.27
N LEU A 509 -4.01 6.89 5.95
CA LEU A 509 -2.95 6.98 6.95
C LEU A 509 -3.10 8.25 7.80
N MET A 510 -3.25 9.42 7.15
CA MET A 510 -3.46 10.72 7.82
C MET A 510 -4.66 10.66 8.78
N ARG A 511 -5.80 10.18 8.28
CA ARG A 511 -7.03 10.03 9.07
C ARG A 511 -6.86 9.05 10.23
N SER A 512 -6.12 7.95 10.02
CA SER A 512 -5.96 6.89 11.05
C SER A 512 -5.11 7.29 12.25
N HIS A 513 -4.42 8.41 12.13
CA HIS A 513 -3.63 9.05 13.18
C HIS A 513 -4.26 10.36 13.67
N PHE A 514 -5.47 10.69 13.23
CA PHE A 514 -6.17 11.95 13.55
C PHE A 514 -5.33 13.19 13.25
N LEU A 515 -4.50 13.12 12.21
CA LEU A 515 -3.65 14.25 11.82
C LEU A 515 -4.51 15.40 11.25
N ASP A 516 -5.65 15.09 10.66
CA ASP A 516 -6.66 16.05 10.19
C ASP A 516 -7.34 16.87 11.30
N GLU A 517 -7.14 16.51 12.57
CA GLU A 517 -7.72 17.19 13.73
C GLU A 517 -6.72 18.11 14.46
N GLN A 518 -5.47 18.19 13.97
CA GLN A 518 -4.43 18.95 14.66
C GLN A 518 -4.64 20.46 14.57
N SER A 519 -4.42 21.17 15.68
CA SER A 519 -4.69 22.61 15.79
C SER A 519 -3.80 23.50 14.92
N PHE A 520 -2.62 23.00 14.53
CA PHE A 520 -1.66 23.72 13.68
C PHE A 520 -1.93 23.59 12.18
N LEU A 521 -3.02 22.93 11.78
CA LEU A 521 -3.48 22.91 10.39
C LEU A 521 -3.88 24.31 9.94
N ASP A 522 -3.38 24.70 8.77
CA ASP A 522 -3.73 25.97 8.14
C ASP A 522 -5.26 26.04 7.94
N PRO A 523 -5.92 27.12 8.40
CA PRO A 523 -7.36 27.31 8.22
C PRO A 523 -7.84 27.11 6.78
N ARG A 524 -7.01 27.37 5.76
CA ARG A 524 -7.35 27.15 4.35
C ARG A 524 -7.68 25.69 4.02
N HIS A 525 -7.14 24.74 4.78
CA HIS A 525 -7.39 23.31 4.57
C HIS A 525 -8.68 22.83 5.23
N ARG A 526 -9.28 23.61 6.14
CA ARG A 526 -10.47 23.19 6.90
C ARG A 526 -11.62 22.82 5.98
N ALA A 527 -11.85 23.59 4.92
CA ALA A 527 -12.95 23.33 3.97
C ALA A 527 -12.84 21.96 3.29
N VAL A 528 -11.63 21.51 2.94
CA VAL A 528 -11.42 20.22 2.28
C VAL A 528 -11.23 19.06 3.26
N LEU A 529 -10.99 19.35 4.54
CA LEU A 529 -10.91 18.36 5.61
C LEU A 529 -12.23 18.14 6.35
N LEU A 530 -13.29 18.89 6.01
CA LEU A 530 -14.60 18.70 6.62
C LEU A 530 -15.03 17.25 6.49
N ARG A 531 -15.13 16.57 7.64
CA ARG A 531 -15.80 15.28 7.74
C ARG A 531 -17.23 15.49 7.32
N GLY A 532 -17.77 14.57 6.53
CA GLY A 532 -19.18 14.59 6.17
C GLY A 532 -20.11 14.47 7.39
N ARG A 533 -20.19 15.50 8.25
CA ARG A 533 -21.50 15.96 8.71
C ARG A 533 -22.26 16.14 7.40
N ARG A 534 -23.30 15.33 7.18
CA ARG A 534 -24.18 15.46 6.02
C ARG A 534 -24.32 16.96 5.75
N VAL A 535 -23.72 17.43 4.66
CA VAL A 535 -23.87 18.81 4.23
C VAL A 535 -25.37 18.94 4.04
N GLU A 536 -26.04 19.69 4.91
CA GLU A 536 -27.48 19.94 4.85
C GLU A 536 -27.77 20.76 3.60
N GLY A 537 -27.72 20.11 2.43
CA GLY A 537 -27.78 20.74 1.13
C GLY A 537 -26.61 21.70 0.86
N PRO A 538 -26.30 22.01 -0.40
CA PRO A 538 -25.54 23.20 -0.69
C PRO A 538 -26.26 24.40 -0.03
N PRO A 539 -25.54 25.38 0.57
CA PRO A 539 -26.18 26.65 0.92
C PRO A 539 -26.94 27.13 -0.31
N PRO A 540 -28.20 27.57 -0.18
CA PRO A 540 -29.02 27.94 -1.33
C PRO A 540 -28.17 28.83 -2.23
N MET A 541 -27.92 28.36 -3.46
CA MET A 541 -27.36 29.23 -4.49
C MET A 541 -28.23 30.47 -4.46
N ASN A 542 -27.60 31.61 -4.15
CA ASN A 542 -28.26 32.91 -4.15
C ASN A 542 -28.83 33.12 -5.56
N GLN A 543 -30.06 32.63 -5.77
CA GLN A 543 -30.87 32.99 -6.91
C GLN A 543 -31.10 34.49 -6.74
N GLY A 544 -30.66 35.24 -7.73
CA GLY A 544 -30.56 36.69 -7.69
C GLY A 544 -31.75 37.31 -6.97
N GLN A 545 -31.47 37.94 -5.83
CA GLN A 545 -32.36 38.98 -5.36
C GLN A 545 -32.15 40.18 -6.25
N ASP A 546 -33.26 40.54 -6.88
CA ASP A 546 -33.45 41.66 -7.75
C ASP A 546 -32.86 42.96 -7.20
N ARG A 547 -32.36 43.72 -8.17
CA ARG A 547 -32.07 45.14 -8.08
C ARG A 547 -33.27 45.88 -7.47
N THR A 548 -33.08 46.47 -6.30
CA THR A 548 -33.77 47.71 -5.93
C THR A 548 -32.71 48.75 -5.53
N GLY A 549 -33.00 49.99 -5.91
CA GLY A 549 -32.05 51.07 -6.11
C GLY A 549 -31.55 51.78 -4.85
N PRO A 550 -31.02 52.99 -5.01
CA PRO A 550 -29.94 53.51 -4.17
C PRO A 550 -30.46 54.08 -2.87
N GLN A 551 -29.77 53.81 -1.77
CA GLN A 551 -29.89 54.64 -0.57
C GLN A 551 -28.55 55.25 -0.16
N LEU A 552 -28.62 56.57 -0.14
CA LEU A 552 -27.68 57.61 0.25
C LEU A 552 -26.91 57.31 1.55
N ARG A 553 -25.61 57.67 1.51
CA ARG A 553 -24.82 57.96 2.71
C ARG A 553 -25.47 59.09 3.52
N PRO A 554 -25.18 59.14 4.83
CA PRO A 554 -24.77 60.38 5.44
C PRO A 554 -23.33 60.31 5.95
N ALA A 555 -22.66 61.45 5.80
CA ALA A 555 -21.35 61.73 6.34
C ALA A 555 -21.41 62.00 7.85
N LYS A 556 -20.33 61.61 8.54
CA LYS A 556 -19.68 62.21 9.72
C LYS A 556 -20.54 62.63 10.93
N ASN A 557 -20.20 62.05 12.09
CA ASN A 557 -19.25 62.66 13.04
C ASN A 557 -18.45 61.58 13.76
#